data_AF-A0A0D3CER6-F1
#
_entry.id   AF-A0A0D3CER6-F1
#
_cell.length_a   1.000
_cell.length_b   1.000
_cell.length_c   1.000
_cell.angle_alpha   90.00
_cell.angle_beta   90.00
_cell.angle_gamma   90.00
#
_symmetry.space_group_name_H-M   'P 1'
#
loop_
_entity.id
_entity.type
_entity.pdbx_description
1 polymer ?
#
loop_
_entity_poly.entity_id
_entity_poly.type
_entity_poly.pdbx_seq_one_letter_code
_entity_poly.pdbx_strand_id
1 'polypeptide(L)'
;MMYSALDKGHPIFTDFPTDKQHLWFRQFAQEFNWNSDDTLFIYHHFVHKVMDNYGKQIHQWKKKWEINNAEENDGEPVDDLALMKRAYPNKKTGQIDDGLVREVVTLVQTQVQDEVSQLQTEDDDSTASTNLSWFGINEIVESSVPKKKGRLVGLGCCPRSVPPSSAPPPFVDPEVLTAQLKDKDDRISLLETQMAAQQAGYEAQKRLNQQMMEMMQRMYPNEVFPNVQDP
;
A
#
# COMPACT_ATOMS: atom_id res chain seq x y z
N MET A 1 -5.23 19.86 -6.47
CA MET A 1 -5.40 18.42 -6.16
C MET A 1 -5.56 17.65 -7.47
N MET A 2 -4.61 16.79 -7.84
CA MET A 2 -4.59 16.00 -9.09
C MET A 2 -5.26 14.62 -8.94
N TYR A 3 -6.39 14.56 -8.23
CA TYR A 3 -7.13 13.30 -8.11
C TYR A 3 -8.34 13.39 -9.03
N SER A 4 -8.49 12.41 -9.94
CA SER A 4 -9.67 12.18 -10.80
C SER A 4 -9.62 12.66 -12.26
N ALA A 5 -8.48 12.54 -12.96
CA ALA A 5 -8.47 12.61 -14.42
C ALA A 5 -8.33 11.23 -15.09
N LEU A 6 -8.33 10.13 -14.33
CA LEU A 6 -7.98 8.80 -14.81
C LEU A 6 -9.12 7.82 -14.60
N ASP A 7 -9.63 7.28 -15.71
CA ASP A 7 -10.71 6.30 -15.73
C ASP A 7 -10.23 4.91 -15.29
N LYS A 8 -8.91 4.67 -15.28
CA LYS A 8 -8.26 3.43 -14.86
C LYS A 8 -6.83 3.68 -14.36
N GLY A 9 -6.32 2.80 -13.50
CA GLY A 9 -4.91 2.79 -13.08
C GLY A 9 -4.00 2.28 -14.20
N HIS A 10 -2.83 2.90 -14.37
CA HIS A 10 -1.83 2.52 -15.38
C HIS A 10 -0.56 2.00 -14.69
N PRO A 11 0.02 0.87 -15.10
CA PRO A 11 1.16 0.28 -14.39
C PRO A 11 2.47 1.06 -14.62
N ILE A 12 2.61 1.75 -15.75
CA ILE A 12 3.77 2.56 -16.11
C ILE A 12 3.32 3.83 -16.83
N PHE A 13 4.10 4.91 -16.70
CA PHE A 13 3.79 6.20 -17.33
C PHE A 13 3.73 6.12 -18.87
N THR A 14 4.43 5.17 -19.50
CA THR A 14 4.36 4.97 -20.95
C THR A 14 2.99 4.47 -21.42
N ASP A 15 2.25 3.77 -20.57
CA ASP A 15 0.89 3.30 -20.87
C ASP A 15 -0.17 4.39 -20.58
N PHE A 16 0.28 5.55 -20.10
CA PHE A 16 -0.57 6.67 -19.77
C PHE A 16 -1.02 7.41 -21.04
N PRO A 17 -2.32 7.72 -21.20
CA PRO A 17 -2.82 8.34 -22.43
C PRO A 17 -2.08 9.63 -22.76
N THR A 18 -1.57 9.74 -23.98
CA THR A 18 -0.77 10.88 -24.47
C THR A 18 -1.51 12.20 -24.28
N ASP A 19 -2.82 12.23 -24.50
CA ASP A 19 -3.67 13.41 -24.28
C ASP A 19 -3.64 13.91 -22.83
N LYS A 20 -3.59 12.98 -21.86
CA LYS A 20 -3.50 13.31 -20.44
C LYS A 20 -2.09 13.76 -20.06
N GLN A 21 -1.04 13.20 -20.69
CA GLN A 21 0.34 13.69 -20.52
C GLN A 21 0.47 15.15 -21.02
N HIS A 22 -0.11 15.45 -22.18
CA HIS A 22 -0.13 16.80 -22.71
C HIS A 22 -0.98 17.76 -21.88
N LEU A 23 -2.10 17.30 -21.31
CA LEU A 23 -2.89 18.10 -20.38
C LEU A 23 -2.07 18.49 -19.14
N TRP A 24 -1.35 17.53 -18.57
CA TRP A 24 -0.48 17.78 -17.42
C TRP A 24 0.65 18.75 -17.75
N PHE A 25 1.25 18.61 -18.94
CA PHE A 25 2.26 19.58 -19.40
C PHE A 25 1.69 20.97 -19.60
N ARG A 26 0.49 21.11 -20.20
CA ARG A 26 -0.18 22.40 -20.36
C ARG A 26 -0.48 23.05 -19.02
N GLN A 27 -0.94 22.28 -18.02
CA GLN A 27 -1.20 22.78 -16.68
C GLN A 27 0.09 23.23 -15.98
N PHE A 28 1.17 22.47 -16.13
CA PHE A 28 2.49 22.84 -15.62
C PHE A 28 3.01 24.12 -16.28
N ALA A 29 2.89 24.24 -17.61
CA ALA A 29 3.39 25.37 -18.37
C ALA A 29 2.57 26.66 -18.21
N GLN A 30 1.37 26.61 -17.63
CA GLN A 30 0.52 27.80 -17.41
C GLN A 30 1.17 28.86 -16.51
N GLU A 31 2.05 28.45 -15.59
CA GLU A 31 2.66 29.36 -14.61
C GLU A 31 4.02 29.93 -15.05
N PHE A 32 4.50 29.55 -16.24
CA PHE A 32 5.84 29.88 -16.69
C PHE A 32 5.82 30.52 -18.07
N ASN A 33 6.69 31.52 -18.27
CA ASN A 33 6.86 32.18 -19.57
C ASN A 33 8.29 31.91 -20.07
N TRP A 34 8.42 31.22 -21.21
CA TRP A 34 9.71 30.85 -21.81
C TRP A 34 9.68 31.00 -23.34
N ASN A 35 10.86 30.99 -23.97
CA ASN A 35 10.97 31.07 -25.42
C ASN A 35 10.39 29.83 -26.10
N SER A 36 9.67 29.99 -27.21
CA SER A 36 9.01 28.89 -27.92
C SER A 36 9.99 27.80 -28.33
N ASP A 37 11.24 28.17 -28.64
CA ASP A 37 12.29 27.26 -29.07
C ASP A 37 12.69 26.26 -27.97
N ASP A 38 12.50 26.62 -26.70
CA ASP A 38 12.83 25.77 -25.54
C ASP A 38 11.71 24.79 -25.18
N THR A 39 10.53 24.91 -25.80
CA THR A 39 9.33 24.13 -25.43
C THR A 39 9.55 22.62 -25.51
N LEU A 40 10.27 22.16 -26.54
CA LEU A 40 10.53 20.73 -26.73
C LEU A 40 11.51 20.19 -25.68
N PHE A 41 12.54 20.96 -25.36
CA PHE A 41 13.52 20.62 -24.32
C PHE A 41 12.86 20.54 -22.93
N ILE A 42 12.02 21.53 -22.62
CA ILE A 42 11.27 21.60 -21.36
C ILE A 42 10.24 20.46 -21.27
N TYR A 43 9.57 20.13 -22.37
CA TYR A 43 8.66 18.99 -22.43
C TYR A 43 9.37 17.66 -22.12
N HIS A 44 10.53 17.41 -22.73
CA HIS A 44 11.30 16.20 -22.46
C HIS A 44 11.73 16.10 -20.99
N HIS A 45 12.20 17.19 -20.40
CA HIS A 45 12.60 17.23 -18.99
C HIS A 45 11.40 17.01 -18.06
N PHE A 46 10.27 17.62 -18.39
CA PHE A 46 9.01 17.44 -17.67
C PHE A 46 8.58 15.97 -17.69
N VAL A 47 8.53 15.34 -18.86
CA VAL A 47 8.15 13.94 -19.00
C VAL A 47 9.04 13.04 -18.15
N HIS A 48 10.36 13.23 -18.19
CA HIS A 48 11.29 12.43 -17.39
C HIS A 48 11.05 12.59 -15.87
N LYS A 49 10.81 13.82 -15.41
CA LYS A 49 10.48 14.09 -14.00
C LYS A 49 9.15 13.48 -13.56
N VAL A 50 8.13 13.56 -14.41
CA VAL A 50 6.82 12.97 -14.13
C VAL A 50 6.91 11.45 -14.09
N MET A 51 7.69 10.82 -14.99
CA MET A 51 7.95 9.38 -14.97
C MET A 51 8.57 8.93 -13.64
N ASP A 52 9.63 9.59 -13.19
CA ASP A 52 10.28 9.28 -11.91
C ASP A 52 9.33 9.45 -10.72
N ASN A 53 8.56 10.55 -10.71
CA ASN A 53 7.63 10.82 -9.62
C ASN A 53 6.47 9.81 -9.60
N TYR A 54 5.93 9.47 -10.77
CA TYR A 54 4.88 8.46 -10.91
C TYR A 54 5.36 7.09 -10.40
N GLY A 55 6.56 6.67 -10.82
CA GLY A 55 7.16 5.43 -10.34
C GLY A 55 7.34 5.39 -8.82
N LYS A 56 7.79 6.50 -8.22
CA LYS A 56 7.93 6.62 -6.76
C LYS A 56 6.57 6.53 -6.06
N GLN A 57 5.54 7.20 -6.57
CA GLN A 57 4.20 7.15 -6.00
C GLN A 57 3.59 5.75 -6.09
N ILE A 58 3.73 5.07 -7.23
CA ILE A 58 3.27 3.68 -7.39
C ILE A 58 4.02 2.75 -6.43
N HIS A 59 5.33 2.90 -6.28
CA HIS A 59 6.11 2.10 -5.32
C HIS A 59 5.65 2.33 -3.88
N GLN A 60 5.49 3.57 -3.46
CA GLN A 60 5.00 3.88 -2.11
C GLN A 60 3.58 3.38 -1.89
N TRP A 61 2.70 3.51 -2.89
CA TRP A 61 1.35 2.98 -2.82
C TRP A 61 1.34 1.46 -2.69
N LYS A 62 2.15 0.73 -3.46
CA LYS A 62 2.29 -0.73 -3.31
C LYS A 62 2.75 -1.12 -1.91
N LYS A 63 3.75 -0.43 -1.37
CA LYS A 63 4.27 -0.68 -0.02
C LYS A 63 3.20 -0.46 1.06
N LYS A 64 2.40 0.61 0.92
CA LYS A 64 1.26 0.87 1.81
C LYS A 64 0.15 -0.17 1.67
N TRP A 65 -0.13 -0.61 0.44
CA TRP A 65 -1.12 -1.65 0.17
C TRP A 65 -0.71 -2.99 0.78
N GLU A 66 0.56 -3.38 0.69
CA GLU A 66 1.12 -4.59 1.32
C GLU A 66 0.98 -4.54 2.85
N ILE A 67 1.31 -3.40 3.48
CA ILE A 67 1.16 -3.21 4.94
C ILE A 67 -0.31 -3.30 5.36
N ASN A 68 -1.21 -2.59 4.69
CA ASN A 68 -2.64 -2.62 5.02
C ASN A 68 -3.26 -4.01 4.82
N ASN A 69 -2.82 -4.77 3.79
CA ASN A 69 -3.28 -6.15 3.62
C ASN A 69 -2.76 -7.05 4.76
N ALA A 70 -1.54 -6.83 5.26
CA ALA A 70 -1.04 -7.59 6.41
C ALA A 70 -1.82 -7.25 7.70
N GLU A 71 -2.22 -5.99 7.90
CA GLU A 71 -3.06 -5.57 9.05
C GLU A 71 -4.46 -6.18 9.02
N GLU A 72 -5.08 -6.35 7.84
CA GLU A 72 -6.39 -7.00 7.68
C GLU A 72 -6.35 -8.52 7.97
N ASN A 73 -5.16 -9.12 8.03
CA ASN A 73 -4.91 -10.54 8.30
C ASN A 73 -4.18 -10.75 9.65
N ASP A 74 -4.61 -10.06 10.72
CA ASP A 74 -4.07 -10.19 12.09
C ASP A 74 -2.54 -10.00 12.21
N GLY A 75 -1.92 -9.30 11.24
CA GLY A 75 -0.47 -9.06 11.20
C GLY A 75 0.34 -10.12 10.44
N GLU A 76 -0.28 -11.17 9.90
CA GLU A 76 0.37 -12.16 9.04
C GLU A 76 0.34 -11.71 7.57
N PRO A 77 1.51 -11.58 6.90
CA PRO A 77 1.57 -11.23 5.48
C PRO A 77 0.91 -12.33 4.63
N VAL A 78 0.03 -11.91 3.71
CA VAL A 78 -0.67 -12.82 2.78
C VAL A 78 0.35 -13.67 2.02
N ASP A 79 0.29 -14.99 2.20
CA ASP A 79 1.17 -15.93 1.53
C ASP A 79 0.89 -16.03 0.02
N ASP A 80 1.90 -16.47 -0.75
CA ASP A 80 1.83 -16.51 -2.20
C ASP A 80 0.72 -17.47 -2.71
N LEU A 81 0.35 -18.50 -1.94
CA LEU A 81 -0.75 -19.42 -2.25
C LEU A 81 -2.12 -18.75 -2.03
N ALA A 82 -2.30 -17.99 -0.94
CA ALA A 82 -3.49 -17.18 -0.69
C ALA A 82 -3.65 -16.08 -1.76
N LEU A 83 -2.54 -15.47 -2.19
CA LEU A 83 -2.54 -14.50 -3.28
C LEU A 83 -3.01 -15.13 -4.60
N MET A 84 -2.52 -16.32 -4.96
CA MET A 84 -2.97 -17.03 -6.16
C MET A 84 -4.47 -17.39 -6.08
N LYS A 85 -4.95 -17.87 -4.93
CA LYS A 85 -6.37 -18.21 -4.71
C LYS A 85 -7.30 -17.01 -4.81
N ARG A 86 -6.83 -15.80 -4.48
CA ARG A 86 -7.61 -14.55 -4.56
C ARG A 86 -7.59 -13.92 -5.95
N ALA A 87 -6.48 -14.02 -6.67
CA ALA A 87 -6.28 -13.30 -7.94
C ALA A 87 -6.88 -14.00 -9.16
N TYR A 88 -6.91 -15.34 -9.19
CA TYR A 88 -7.31 -16.13 -10.35
C TYR A 88 -8.72 -16.76 -10.38
N PRO A 89 -9.62 -16.61 -9.38
CA PRO A 89 -10.96 -17.16 -9.49
C PRO A 89 -11.85 -16.29 -10.40
N ASN A 90 -12.66 -16.95 -11.23
CA ASN A 90 -13.70 -16.27 -12.01
C ASN A 90 -14.76 -15.70 -11.06
N LYS A 91 -15.06 -14.40 -11.18
CA LYS A 91 -16.03 -13.70 -10.32
C LYS A 91 -17.45 -14.31 -10.33
N LYS A 92 -17.81 -15.05 -11.38
CA LYS A 92 -19.12 -15.70 -11.53
C LYS A 92 -19.18 -17.10 -10.94
N THR A 93 -18.08 -17.86 -11.01
CA THR A 93 -18.02 -19.28 -10.62
C THR A 93 -17.20 -19.53 -9.35
N GLY A 94 -16.39 -18.58 -8.91
CA GLY A 94 -15.49 -18.72 -7.76
C GLY A 94 -14.32 -19.71 -7.99
N GLN A 95 -14.23 -20.32 -9.17
CA GLN A 95 -13.20 -21.31 -9.49
C GLN A 95 -12.07 -20.72 -10.33
N ILE A 96 -10.87 -21.26 -10.14
CA ILE A 96 -9.68 -20.94 -10.95
C ILE A 96 -9.85 -21.57 -12.34
N ASP A 97 -10.03 -20.72 -13.35
CA ASP A 97 -10.25 -21.13 -14.75
C ASP A 97 -8.93 -21.43 -15.47
N ASP A 98 -7.84 -20.77 -15.06
CA ASP A 98 -6.50 -21.05 -15.59
C ASP A 98 -6.03 -22.45 -15.15
N GLY A 99 -5.88 -23.34 -16.12
CA GLY A 99 -5.52 -24.74 -15.88
C GLY A 99 -4.16 -24.91 -15.20
N LEU A 100 -3.17 -24.06 -15.55
CA LEU A 100 -1.83 -24.14 -14.98
C LEU A 100 -1.82 -23.61 -13.54
N VAL A 101 -2.49 -22.49 -13.29
CA VAL A 101 -2.60 -21.94 -11.92
C VAL A 101 -3.38 -22.89 -11.03
N ARG A 102 -4.42 -23.56 -11.56
CA ARG A 102 -5.18 -24.57 -10.81
C ARG A 102 -4.29 -25.76 -10.41
N GLU A 103 -3.51 -26.32 -11.33
CA GLU A 103 -2.59 -27.43 -11.04
C GLU A 103 -1.50 -27.04 -10.03
N VAL A 104 -0.92 -25.85 -10.19
CA VAL A 104 0.08 -25.29 -9.26
C VAL A 104 -0.51 -25.09 -7.86
N VAL A 105 -1.70 -24.49 -7.76
CA VAL A 105 -2.38 -24.29 -6.47
C VAL A 105 -2.69 -25.62 -5.80
N THR A 106 -3.14 -26.63 -6.55
CA THR A 106 -3.37 -27.97 -5.99
C THR A 106 -2.09 -28.64 -5.53
N LEU A 107 -1.01 -28.54 -6.31
CA LEU A 107 0.30 -29.14 -5.98
C LEU A 107 0.89 -28.53 -4.72
N VAL A 108 0.95 -27.18 -4.64
CA VAL A 108 1.45 -26.46 -3.47
C VAL A 108 0.59 -26.78 -2.25
N GLN A 109 -0.73 -26.84 -2.41
CA GLN A 109 -1.62 -27.16 -1.29
C GLN A 109 -1.43 -28.59 -0.77
N THR A 110 -1.23 -29.57 -1.66
CA THR A 110 -0.90 -30.95 -1.26
C THR A 110 0.45 -31.02 -0.56
N GLN A 111 1.46 -30.32 -1.06
CA GLN A 111 2.81 -30.33 -0.48
C GLN A 111 2.87 -29.62 0.88
N VAL A 112 2.18 -28.48 1.03
CA VAL A 112 1.98 -27.81 2.33
C VAL A 112 1.31 -28.77 3.32
N GLN A 113 0.34 -29.56 2.88
CA GLN A 113 -0.36 -30.51 3.75
C GLN A 113 0.47 -31.75 4.11
N ASP A 114 1.28 -32.26 3.18
CA ASP A 114 2.23 -33.36 3.43
C ASP A 114 3.34 -32.93 4.38
N GLU A 115 3.84 -31.69 4.27
CA GLU A 115 4.83 -31.13 5.21
C GLU A 115 4.24 -30.88 6.60
N VAL A 116 3.01 -30.37 6.69
CA VAL A 116 2.27 -30.29 7.97
C VAL A 116 2.08 -31.68 8.59
N SER A 117 1.80 -32.69 7.77
CA SER A 117 1.57 -34.07 8.24
C SER A 117 2.86 -34.74 8.75
N GLN A 118 4.01 -34.47 8.12
CA GLN A 118 5.31 -34.97 8.60
C GLN A 118 5.75 -34.32 9.91
N LEU A 119 5.32 -33.07 10.19
CA LEU A 119 5.58 -32.40 11.46
C LEU A 119 4.73 -32.92 12.63
N GLN A 120 3.76 -33.80 12.38
CA GLN A 120 2.88 -34.38 13.41
C GLN A 120 3.27 -35.81 13.83
N THR A 121 4.33 -36.41 13.28
CA THR A 121 4.71 -37.81 13.58
C THR A 121 5.76 -37.99 14.66
N GLU A 122 6.23 -36.92 15.30
CA GLU A 122 7.17 -36.98 16.42
C GLU A 122 6.52 -36.34 17.66
N ASP A 123 6.03 -37.20 18.56
CA ASP A 123 5.59 -37.00 19.96
C ASP A 123 5.35 -35.56 20.47
N ASP A 124 4.10 -35.25 20.87
CA ASP A 124 3.68 -34.94 22.26
C ASP A 124 2.32 -34.18 22.27
N ASP A 125 1.51 -34.42 23.30
CA ASP A 125 0.09 -34.05 23.46
C ASP A 125 -0.13 -32.54 23.75
N SER A 126 0.45 -31.65 22.93
CA SER A 126 0.27 -30.20 23.05
C SER A 126 -0.68 -29.65 21.99
N THR A 127 -1.79 -29.13 22.49
CA THR A 127 -2.81 -28.42 21.74
C THR A 127 -2.22 -27.18 21.04
N ALA A 128 -2.33 -27.18 19.70
CA ALA A 128 -2.33 -26.02 18.81
C ALA A 128 -1.03 -25.19 18.65
N SER A 129 -0.27 -25.50 17.59
CA SER A 129 0.06 -24.49 16.58
C SER A 129 0.48 -25.17 15.28
N THR A 130 -0.52 -25.60 14.51
CA THR A 130 -0.36 -26.33 13.26
C THR A 130 -0.59 -25.38 12.09
N ASN A 131 0.32 -24.42 11.87
CA ASN A 131 0.33 -23.63 10.65
C ASN A 131 1.79 -23.46 10.23
N LEU A 132 2.17 -24.05 9.08
CA LEU A 132 3.42 -23.71 8.41
C LEU A 132 3.54 -22.18 8.34
N SER A 133 4.69 -21.64 8.75
CA SER A 133 4.94 -20.21 8.62
C SER A 133 4.77 -19.78 7.16
N TRP A 134 4.25 -18.56 6.94
CA TRP A 134 4.11 -17.97 5.62
C TRP A 134 5.39 -18.06 4.78
N PHE A 135 6.56 -18.02 5.43
CA PHE A 135 7.86 -18.14 4.77
C PHE A 135 8.08 -19.54 4.19
N GLY A 136 7.69 -20.59 4.92
CA GLY A 136 7.74 -21.98 4.43
C GLY A 136 6.74 -22.23 3.30
N ILE A 137 5.54 -21.64 3.38
CA ILE A 137 4.55 -21.72 2.29
C ILE A 137 5.10 -21.07 1.01
N ASN A 138 5.75 -19.90 1.11
CA ASN A 138 6.37 -19.25 -0.05
C ASN A 138 7.55 -20.05 -0.63
N GLU A 139 8.34 -20.71 0.21
CA GLU A 139 9.47 -21.56 -0.24
C GLU A 139 8.97 -22.76 -1.08
N ILE A 140 7.85 -23.36 -0.67
CA ILE A 140 7.17 -24.43 -1.44
C ILE A 140 6.63 -23.88 -2.77
N VAL A 141 6.06 -22.67 -2.76
CA VAL A 141 5.57 -22.01 -3.97
C VAL A 141 6.74 -21.71 -4.94
N GLU A 142 7.86 -21.18 -4.46
CA GLU A 142 9.01 -20.85 -5.30
C GLU A 142 9.68 -22.07 -5.95
N SER A 143 9.63 -23.23 -5.28
CA SER A 143 10.18 -24.50 -5.77
C SER A 143 9.22 -25.23 -6.74
N SER A 144 7.91 -25.07 -6.54
CA SER A 144 6.88 -25.77 -7.33
C SER A 144 6.41 -25.02 -8.56
N VAL A 145 6.45 -23.68 -8.55
CA VAL A 145 5.93 -22.87 -9.65
C VAL A 145 6.96 -22.76 -10.79
N PRO A 146 6.59 -23.10 -12.03
CA PRO A 146 7.50 -22.98 -13.17
C PRO A 146 7.87 -21.51 -13.43
N LYS A 147 9.16 -21.27 -13.71
CA LYS A 147 9.69 -19.93 -14.04
C LYS A 147 9.75 -19.74 -15.56
N LYS A 148 9.11 -18.70 -16.09
CA LYS A 148 9.19 -18.30 -17.51
C LYS A 148 9.88 -16.95 -17.63
N LYS A 149 11.07 -16.91 -18.25
CA LYS A 149 11.91 -15.69 -18.40
C LYS A 149 12.22 -15.01 -17.03
N GLY A 150 12.51 -15.83 -16.01
CA GLY A 150 12.81 -15.35 -14.64
C GLY A 150 11.60 -14.88 -13.84
N ARG A 151 10.36 -15.13 -14.33
CA ARG A 151 9.10 -14.77 -13.65
C ARG A 151 8.36 -16.04 -13.23
N LEU A 152 7.88 -16.09 -12.00
CA LEU A 152 7.00 -17.16 -11.54
C LEU A 152 5.66 -17.01 -12.26
N VAL A 153 5.22 -18.08 -12.94
CA VAL A 153 3.92 -18.10 -13.62
C VAL A 153 2.82 -17.81 -12.59
N GLY A 154 1.93 -16.86 -12.89
CA GLY A 154 0.85 -16.45 -11.98
C GLY A 154 1.22 -15.35 -10.97
N LEU A 155 2.50 -15.14 -10.65
CA LEU A 155 2.95 -14.16 -9.64
C LEU A 155 3.71 -12.95 -10.21
N GLY A 156 4.14 -13.00 -11.48
CA GLY A 156 4.84 -11.89 -12.13
C GLY A 156 6.30 -11.75 -11.69
N CYS A 157 6.87 -10.54 -11.76
CA CYS A 157 8.19 -10.25 -11.21
C CYS A 157 8.06 -9.99 -9.70
N CYS A 158 8.22 -11.02 -8.87
CA CYS A 158 8.56 -10.82 -7.46
C CYS A 158 10.03 -10.39 -7.36
N PRO A 159 10.35 -9.15 -6.90
CA PRO A 159 11.70 -8.80 -6.51
C PRO A 159 11.97 -9.34 -5.11
N ARG A 160 11.84 -10.66 -4.91
CA ARG A 160 12.08 -11.27 -3.58
C ARG A 160 13.48 -11.86 -3.42
N SER A 161 14.19 -12.08 -4.53
CA SER A 161 15.62 -12.38 -4.48
C SER A 161 16.43 -11.10 -4.27
N VAL A 162 16.16 -10.36 -3.18
CA VAL A 162 17.27 -9.67 -2.54
C VAL A 162 18.02 -10.82 -1.85
N PRO A 163 19.23 -11.21 -2.29
CA PRO A 163 20.04 -12.07 -1.44
C PRO A 163 20.08 -11.39 -0.07
N PRO A 164 20.01 -12.13 1.06
CA PRO A 164 20.36 -11.52 2.33
C PRO A 164 21.69 -10.83 2.09
N SER A 165 21.69 -9.51 2.26
CA SER A 165 22.83 -8.66 1.98
C SER A 165 24.07 -9.38 2.49
N SER A 166 24.99 -9.75 1.59
CA SER A 166 26.22 -10.46 1.95
C SER A 166 27.17 -9.56 2.75
N ALA A 167 26.82 -8.28 2.92
CA ALA A 167 27.42 -7.44 3.94
C ALA A 167 26.80 -7.82 5.30
N PRO A 168 27.62 -8.20 6.30
CA PRO A 168 27.17 -8.23 7.69
C PRO A 168 26.45 -6.91 7.97
N PRO A 169 25.25 -6.92 8.59
CA PRO A 169 24.69 -5.68 9.09
C PRO A 169 25.78 -5.00 9.93
N PRO A 170 26.03 -3.69 9.75
CA PRO A 170 26.95 -3.00 10.64
C PRO A 170 26.49 -3.34 12.05
N PHE A 171 27.40 -3.87 12.87
CA PHE A 171 27.08 -4.20 14.25
C PHE A 171 26.65 -2.90 14.92
N VAL A 172 25.33 -2.73 15.07
CA VAL A 172 24.75 -1.63 15.82
C VAL A 172 24.52 -2.18 17.21
N ASP A 173 25.16 -1.54 18.17
CA ASP A 173 25.03 -1.88 19.59
C ASP A 173 23.54 -1.94 19.98
N PRO A 174 23.04 -3.07 20.52
CA PRO A 174 21.66 -3.21 20.99
C PRO A 174 21.22 -2.10 21.96
N GLU A 175 22.14 -1.54 22.75
CA GLU A 175 21.84 -0.44 23.67
C GLU A 175 21.54 0.87 22.92
N VAL A 176 22.25 1.13 21.82
CA VAL A 176 22.02 2.33 21.00
C VAL A 176 20.68 2.23 20.25
N LEU A 177 20.32 1.03 19.80
CA LEU A 177 19.04 0.75 19.15
C LEU A 177 17.85 0.94 20.11
N THR A 178 17.96 0.44 21.34
CA THR A 178 16.90 0.59 22.36
C THR A 178 16.75 2.04 22.83
N ALA A 179 17.86 2.78 22.99
CA ALA A 179 17.83 4.20 23.29
C ALA A 179 17.18 5.02 22.16
N GLN A 180 17.49 4.70 20.90
CA GLN A 180 16.86 5.36 19.74
C GLN A 180 15.39 4.99 19.55
N LEU A 181 14.96 3.82 19.98
CA LEU A 181 13.55 3.43 19.94
C LEU A 181 12.78 4.25 20.97
N LYS A 182 13.32 4.34 22.19
CA LYS A 182 12.73 5.13 23.27
C LYS A 182 12.62 6.61 22.94
N ASP A 183 13.66 7.20 22.35
CA ASP A 183 13.63 8.60 21.88
C ASP A 183 12.52 8.85 20.83
N LYS A 184 12.32 7.90 19.92
CA LYS A 184 11.23 7.98 18.94
C LYS A 184 9.85 7.83 19.60
N ASP A 185 9.71 6.95 20.58
CA ASP A 185 8.45 6.76 21.33
C ASP A 185 8.09 8.00 22.15
N ASP A 186 9.08 8.64 22.78
CA ASP A 186 8.90 9.90 23.52
C ASP A 186 8.46 11.02 22.57
N ARG A 187 9.03 11.08 21.36
CA ARG A 187 8.64 12.03 20.32
C ARG A 187 7.22 11.77 19.79
N ILE A 188 6.82 10.51 19.63
CA ILE A 188 5.46 10.13 19.23
C ILE A 188 4.47 10.61 20.29
N SER A 189 4.75 10.32 21.57
CA SER A 189 3.92 10.75 22.70
C SER A 189 3.72 12.29 22.75
N LEU A 190 4.78 13.04 22.47
CA LEU A 190 4.72 14.50 22.40
C LEU A 190 3.83 14.99 21.25
N LEU A 191 3.98 14.40 20.05
CA LEU A 191 3.19 14.76 18.89
C LEU A 191 1.71 14.41 19.07
N GLU A 192 1.40 13.26 19.66
CA GLU A 192 0.02 12.87 20.00
C GLU A 192 -0.63 13.86 20.96
N THR A 193 0.10 14.29 21.99
CA THR A 193 -0.37 15.31 22.92
C THR A 193 -0.65 16.63 22.21
N GLN A 194 0.22 17.03 21.26
CA GLN A 194 0.02 18.25 20.47
C GLN A 194 -1.22 18.16 19.57
N MET A 195 -1.43 17.03 18.90
CA MET A 195 -2.62 16.81 18.07
C MET A 195 -3.90 16.84 18.91
N ALA A 196 -3.89 16.21 20.09
CA ALA A 196 -5.04 16.22 21.00
C ALA A 196 -5.36 17.64 21.48
N ALA A 197 -4.34 18.44 21.82
CA ALA A 197 -4.51 19.84 22.21
C ALA A 197 -5.07 20.70 21.05
N GLN A 198 -4.59 20.47 19.83
CA GLN A 198 -5.09 21.18 18.64
C GLN A 198 -6.55 20.82 18.35
N GLN A 199 -6.90 19.53 18.43
CA GLN A 199 -8.28 19.07 18.26
C GLN A 199 -9.20 19.69 19.33
N ALA A 200 -8.77 19.70 20.59
CA ALA A 200 -9.53 20.32 21.67
C ALA A 200 -9.75 21.82 21.44
N GLY A 201 -8.74 22.53 20.93
CA GLY A 201 -8.85 23.95 20.55
C GLY A 201 -9.86 24.17 19.42
N TYR A 202 -9.84 23.33 18.39
CA TYR A 202 -10.80 23.39 17.28
C TYR A 202 -12.24 23.09 17.74
N GLU A 203 -12.44 22.05 18.54
CA GLU A 203 -13.75 21.69 19.12
C GLU A 203 -14.30 22.80 20.03
N ALA A 204 -13.46 23.43 20.84
CA ALA A 204 -13.85 24.56 21.67
C ALA A 204 -14.34 25.76 20.83
N GLN A 205 -13.64 26.07 19.74
CA GLN A 205 -14.06 27.13 18.82
C GLN A 205 -15.37 26.79 18.12
N LYS A 206 -15.55 25.54 17.67
CA LYS A 206 -16.78 25.06 17.06
C LYS A 206 -17.97 25.17 18.00
N ARG A 207 -17.79 24.80 19.28
CA ARG A 207 -18.83 24.98 20.31
C ARG A 207 -19.21 26.45 20.51
N LEU A 208 -18.24 27.36 20.51
CA LEU A 208 -18.51 28.79 20.61
C LEU A 208 -19.30 29.32 19.42
N ASN A 209 -18.92 28.91 18.21
CA ASN A 209 -19.64 29.27 16.98
C ASN A 209 -21.08 28.72 17.00
N GLN A 210 -21.26 27.47 17.45
CA GLN A 210 -22.56 26.84 17.60
C GLN A 210 -23.45 27.60 18.60
N GLN A 211 -22.91 27.96 19.77
CA GLN A 211 -23.64 28.76 20.77
C GLN A 211 -24.07 30.12 20.21
N MET A 212 -23.21 30.77 19.43
CA MET A 212 -23.52 32.04 18.79
C MET A 212 -24.65 31.89 17.76
N MET A 213 -24.65 30.80 16.99
CA MET A 213 -25.70 30.47 16.03
C MET A 213 -27.04 30.19 16.74
N GLU A 214 -27.05 29.44 17.83
CA GLU A 214 -28.26 29.16 18.63
C GLU A 214 -28.85 30.43 19.25
N MET A 215 -27.99 31.33 19.73
CA MET A 215 -28.43 32.64 20.24
C MET A 215 -29.09 33.48 19.14
N MET A 216 -28.51 33.49 17.93
CA MET A 216 -29.05 34.20 16.78
C MET A 216 -30.42 33.63 16.35
N GLN A 217 -30.56 32.30 16.33
CA GLN A 217 -31.83 31.63 16.00
C GLN A 217 -32.94 31.93 17.02
N ARG A 218 -32.61 32.06 18.31
CA ARG A 218 -33.60 32.46 19.33
C ARG A 218 -34.05 33.92 19.18
N MET A 219 -33.16 34.79 18.70
CA MET A 219 -33.48 36.21 18.52
C MET A 219 -34.29 36.45 17.22
N TYR A 220 -34.09 35.63 16.19
CA TYR A 220 -34.76 35.74 14.88
C TYR A 220 -35.32 34.38 14.43
N PRO A 221 -36.43 33.91 15.01
CA PRO A 221 -36.98 32.57 14.74
C PRO A 221 -37.56 32.39 13.32
N ASN A 222 -37.70 33.47 12.54
CA ASN A 222 -38.33 33.48 11.21
C ASN A 222 -37.32 33.62 10.06
N GLU A 223 -36.02 33.70 10.32
CA GLU A 223 -34.98 33.80 9.29
C GLU A 223 -34.23 32.48 9.09
N VAL A 224 -34.06 32.05 7.84
CA VAL A 224 -33.35 30.81 7.48
C VAL A 224 -31.86 31.13 7.33
N PHE A 225 -31.06 30.76 8.32
CA PHE A 225 -29.61 30.95 8.28
C PHE A 225 -28.91 29.84 7.46
N PRO A 226 -27.95 30.17 6.57
CA PRO A 226 -27.20 29.17 5.80
C PRO A 226 -26.32 28.32 6.73
N ASN A 227 -26.33 27.00 6.52
CA ASN A 227 -25.54 26.06 7.31
C ASN A 227 -24.06 26.21 6.94
N VAL A 228 -23.25 26.69 7.89
CA VAL A 228 -21.79 26.79 7.70
C VAL A 228 -21.23 25.39 7.88
N GLN A 229 -21.07 24.67 6.77
CA GLN A 229 -20.43 23.37 6.75
C GLN A 229 -18.91 23.59 6.81
N ASP A 230 -18.25 22.94 7.78
CA ASP A 230 -16.79 22.96 7.90
C ASP A 230 -16.16 22.44 6.57
N PRO A 231 -15.07 23.07 6.08
CA PRO A 231 -14.35 22.61 4.89
C PRO A 231 -13.66 21.25 5.07
#